data_AF-A0A225UN44-F1
#
_entry.id   AF-A0A225UN44-F1
#
_cell.length_a   1.000
_cell.length_b   1.000
_cell.length_c   1.000
_cell.angle_alpha   90.00
_cell.angle_beta   90.00
_cell.angle_gamma   90.00
#
_symmetry.space_group_name_H-M   'P 1'
#
loop_
_entity.id
_entity.type
_entity.pdbx_description
1 polymer ?
#
loop_
_entity_poly.entity_id
_entity_poly.type
_entity_poly.pdbx_seq_one_letter_code
_entity_poly.pdbx_strand_id
1 'polypeptide(L)'
;MVKKRAQYSAEALDTAVDQVIGGRPTKEVSQDTCIAYSTLRKHVVTKANGDTYEPKRRGPPPLLPVDAEESLTEWIVGRQVGHPVERQEVIRKACAMAELMFERGVSDGWYKRFMQRHPILSTRTCQFLTKSRNSVDVTDVHMLIGTMTKLIIEGVTGLHETLTATLTG
;
A
#
# COMPACT_ATOMS: atom_id res chain seq x y z
N MET A 1 -2.72 16.54 -34.81
CA MET A 1 -2.49 15.12 -34.44
C MET A 1 -1.31 15.02 -33.49
N VAL A 2 -1.52 14.50 -32.27
CA VAL A 2 -0.40 14.20 -31.37
C VAL A 2 0.27 12.93 -31.88
N LYS A 3 1.54 13.01 -32.31
CA LYS A 3 2.33 11.82 -32.69
C LYS A 3 2.50 10.95 -31.45
N LYS A 4 1.83 9.79 -31.43
CA LYS A 4 2.01 8.77 -30.39
C LYS A 4 3.40 8.18 -30.57
N ARG A 5 4.24 8.18 -29.52
CA ARG A 5 5.57 7.59 -29.60
C ARG A 5 5.45 6.07 -29.76
N ALA A 6 6.30 5.50 -30.61
CA ALA A 6 6.40 4.06 -30.78
C ALA A 6 6.72 3.37 -29.44
N GLN A 7 5.98 2.31 -29.14
CA GLN A 7 6.29 1.37 -28.08
C GLN A 7 6.98 0.18 -28.73
N TYR A 8 8.20 -0.11 -28.29
CA TYR A 8 8.95 -1.30 -28.72
C TYR A 8 8.74 -2.39 -27.69
N SER A 9 8.65 -3.66 -28.10
CA SER A 9 8.69 -4.76 -27.12
C SER A 9 10.08 -4.81 -26.48
N ALA A 10 10.12 -5.19 -25.20
CA ALA A 10 11.39 -5.29 -24.47
C ALA A 10 12.34 -6.29 -25.15
N GLU A 11 11.81 -7.43 -25.59
CA GLU A 11 12.56 -8.50 -26.26
C GLU A 11 13.16 -8.05 -27.60
N ALA A 12 12.38 -7.35 -28.44
CA ALA A 12 12.87 -6.87 -29.73
C ALA A 12 13.95 -5.79 -29.54
N LEU A 13 13.79 -4.94 -28.53
CA LEU A 13 14.76 -3.91 -28.21
C LEU A 13 16.07 -4.50 -27.68
N ASP A 14 16.01 -5.51 -26.81
CA ASP A 14 17.21 -6.16 -26.27
C ASP A 14 17.97 -6.92 -27.36
N THR A 15 17.25 -7.68 -28.20
CA THR A 15 17.82 -8.38 -29.37
C THR A 15 18.51 -7.40 -30.32
N ALA A 16 17.89 -6.25 -30.60
CA ALA A 16 18.46 -5.23 -31.47
C ALA A 16 19.72 -4.59 -30.85
N VAL A 17 19.73 -4.39 -29.53
CA VAL A 17 20.91 -3.87 -28.82
C VAL A 17 22.05 -4.88 -28.87
N ASP A 18 21.77 -6.17 -28.68
CA ASP A 18 22.77 -7.24 -28.77
C ASP A 18 23.39 -7.35 -30.16
N GLN A 19 22.59 -7.16 -31.22
CA GLN A 19 23.11 -7.10 -32.58
C GLN A 19 24.11 -5.95 -32.78
N VAL A 20 23.83 -4.78 -32.20
CA VAL A 20 24.74 -3.62 -32.30
C VAL A 20 26.01 -3.83 -31.47
N ILE A 21 25.88 -4.43 -30.28
CA ILE A 21 27.04 -4.79 -29.44
C ILE A 21 27.89 -5.88 -30.12
N GLY A 22 27.25 -6.83 -30.80
CA GLY A 22 27.90 -7.84 -31.63
C GLY A 22 28.56 -7.30 -32.91
N GLY A 23 28.56 -5.99 -33.13
CA GLY A 23 29.31 -5.32 -34.20
C GLY A 23 28.48 -4.93 -35.43
N ARG A 24 27.17 -5.19 -35.47
CA ARG A 24 26.34 -4.68 -36.56
C ARG A 24 26.23 -3.15 -36.48
N PRO A 25 26.27 -2.44 -37.61
CA PRO A 25 26.13 -0.99 -37.60
C PRO A 25 24.72 -0.59 -37.16
N THR A 26 24.64 0.33 -36.19
CA THR A 26 23.38 0.79 -35.58
C THR A 26 22.36 1.31 -36.60
N LYS A 27 22.83 1.86 -37.73
CA LYS A 27 21.97 2.38 -38.79
C LYS A 27 21.20 1.28 -39.53
N GLU A 28 21.84 0.15 -39.82
CA GLU A 28 21.19 -1.00 -40.45
C GLU A 28 20.20 -1.64 -39.48
N VAL A 29 20.62 -1.88 -38.23
CA VAL A 29 19.75 -2.44 -37.20
C VAL A 29 18.52 -1.55 -36.97
N SER A 30 18.68 -0.23 -37.02
CA SER A 30 17.56 0.72 -36.91
C SER A 30 16.54 0.58 -38.04
N GLN A 31 17.00 0.34 -39.27
CA GLN A 31 16.14 0.14 -40.44
C GLN A 31 15.43 -1.22 -40.38
N ASP A 32 16.17 -2.28 -40.07
CA ASP A 32 15.65 -3.66 -40.02
C ASP A 32 14.58 -3.82 -38.93
N THR A 33 14.82 -3.24 -37.76
CA THR A 33 13.97 -3.42 -36.57
C THR A 33 12.90 -2.33 -36.45
N CYS A 34 12.93 -1.30 -37.31
CA CYS A 34 12.14 -0.08 -37.17
C CYS A 34 12.30 0.63 -35.81
N ILE A 35 13.37 0.35 -35.07
CA ILE A 35 13.70 1.02 -33.81
C ILE A 35 14.54 2.26 -34.13
N ALA A 36 14.17 3.41 -33.58
CA ALA A 36 14.90 4.65 -33.84
C ALA A 36 16.38 4.54 -33.43
N TYR A 37 17.28 5.01 -34.30
CA TYR A 37 18.73 5.05 -34.08
C TYR A 37 19.13 5.63 -32.71
N SER A 38 18.48 6.73 -32.30
CA SER A 38 18.75 7.37 -31.00
C SER A 38 18.38 6.50 -29.81
N THR A 39 17.34 5.67 -29.94
CA THR A 39 16.95 4.68 -28.94
C THR A 39 18.01 3.58 -28.84
N LEU A 40 18.42 2.98 -29.96
CA LEU A 40 19.47 1.97 -29.97
C LEU A 40 20.77 2.49 -29.34
N ARG A 41 21.23 3.68 -29.75
CA ARG A 41 22.46 4.26 -29.20
C ARG A 41 22.38 4.48 -27.70
N LYS A 42 21.24 4.95 -27.19
CA LYS A 42 21.03 5.15 -25.75
C LYS A 42 21.13 3.83 -25.00
N HIS A 43 20.45 2.79 -25.48
CA HIS A 43 20.44 1.47 -24.83
C HIS A 43 21.78 0.75 -24.95
N VAL A 44 22.49 0.87 -26.07
CA VAL A 44 23.84 0.32 -26.26
C VAL A 44 24.82 0.94 -25.28
N VAL A 45 24.81 2.27 -25.11
CA VAL A 45 25.68 2.95 -24.13
C VAL A 45 25.34 2.49 -22.71
N THR A 46 24.06 2.43 -22.36
CA THR A 46 23.63 1.93 -21.04
C THR A 46 24.08 0.49 -20.79
N LYS A 47 23.86 -0.41 -21.75
CA LYS A 47 24.26 -1.83 -21.64
C LYS A 47 25.78 -2.01 -21.62
N ALA A 48 26.53 -1.22 -22.39
CA ALA A 48 27.99 -1.22 -22.39
C ALA A 48 28.58 -0.73 -21.06
N ASN A 49 27.89 0.18 -20.35
CA ASN A 49 28.27 0.61 -19.01
C ASN A 49 27.92 -0.42 -17.92
N GLY A 50 27.28 -1.55 -18.27
CA GLY A 50 26.78 -2.54 -17.31
C GLY A 50 25.49 -2.11 -16.59
N ASP A 51 24.88 -0.99 -17.01
CA ASP A 51 23.64 -0.50 -16.43
C ASP A 51 22.42 -1.14 -17.10
N THR A 52 21.35 -1.30 -16.33
CA THR A 52 20.04 -1.65 -16.89
C THR A 52 19.30 -0.37 -17.29
N TYR A 53 18.73 -0.36 -18.49
CA TYR A 53 17.89 0.77 -18.91
C TYR A 53 16.58 0.79 -18.13
N GLU A 54 16.50 1.65 -17.12
CA GLU A 54 15.28 1.98 -16.41
C GLU A 54 14.55 3.13 -17.13
N PRO A 55 13.32 2.93 -17.66
CA PRO A 55 12.53 4.01 -18.22
C PRO A 55 12.23 5.07 -17.17
N LYS A 56 12.99 6.18 -17.19
CA LYS A 56 12.74 7.30 -16.28
C LYS A 56 11.31 7.79 -16.40
N ARG A 57 10.65 7.99 -15.26
CA ARG A 57 9.29 8.52 -15.17
C ARG A 57 9.22 9.86 -15.90
N ARG A 58 8.16 10.05 -16.68
CA ARG A 58 7.89 11.29 -17.40
C ARG A 58 6.98 12.20 -16.55
N GLY A 59 7.24 13.50 -16.62
CA GLY A 59 6.47 14.52 -15.92
C GLY A 59 7.08 14.92 -14.57
N PRO A 60 6.48 15.91 -13.89
CA PRO A 60 6.98 16.42 -12.63
C PRO A 60 7.07 15.31 -11.55
N PRO A 61 8.04 15.42 -10.62
CA PRO A 61 8.12 14.52 -9.49
C PRO A 61 6.81 14.58 -8.67
N PRO A 62 6.46 13.50 -7.95
CA PRO A 62 5.35 13.55 -7.00
C PRO A 62 5.58 14.67 -5.98
N LEU A 63 4.47 15.24 -5.49
CA LEU A 63 4.50 16.33 -4.52
C LEU A 63 5.19 15.90 -3.22
N LEU A 64 4.83 14.72 -2.72
CA LEU A 64 5.53 14.13 -1.59
C LEU A 64 6.76 13.35 -2.09
N PRO A 65 7.92 13.50 -1.42
CA PRO A 65 9.09 12.67 -1.70
C PRO A 65 8.80 11.20 -1.36
N VAL A 66 9.61 10.30 -1.90
CA VAL A 66 9.41 8.84 -1.77
C VAL A 66 9.31 8.42 -0.30
N ASP A 67 10.25 8.87 0.54
CA ASP A 67 10.29 8.56 1.97
C ASP A 67 9.01 8.98 2.72
N ALA A 68 8.44 10.13 2.33
CA ALA A 68 7.19 10.62 2.89
C ALA A 68 5.99 9.79 2.42
N GLU A 69 5.99 9.34 1.16
CA GLU A 69 4.95 8.42 0.67
C GLU A 69 5.04 7.03 1.30
N GLU A 70 6.24 6.55 1.60
CA GLU A 70 6.47 5.29 2.33
C GLU A 70 5.96 5.40 3.77
N SER A 71 6.32 6.46 4.48
CA SER A 71 5.81 6.74 5.84
C SER A 71 4.28 6.81 5.87
N LEU A 72 3.67 7.43 4.85
CA LEU A 72 2.22 7.48 4.72
C LEU A 72 1.63 6.09 4.44
N THR A 73 2.31 5.27 3.64
CA THR A 73 1.90 3.89 3.32
C THR A 73 1.92 3.02 4.57
N GLU A 74 2.99 3.09 5.38
CA GLU A 74 3.08 2.40 6.67
C GLU A 74 1.96 2.84 7.62
N TRP A 75 1.69 4.15 7.70
CA TRP A 75 0.58 4.67 8.49
C TRP A 75 -0.78 4.12 8.04
N ILE A 76 -1.03 4.04 6.73
CA ILE A 76 -2.26 3.44 6.18
C ILE A 76 -2.35 1.97 6.58
N VAL A 77 -1.28 1.20 6.38
CA VAL A 77 -1.24 -0.23 6.70
C VAL A 77 -1.47 -0.47 8.19
N GLY A 78 -0.85 0.31 9.07
CA GLY A 78 -1.04 0.21 10.51
C GLY A 78 -2.48 0.53 10.93
N ARG A 79 -3.11 1.51 10.27
CA ARG A 79 -4.48 1.92 10.60
C ARG A 79 -5.54 0.96 10.05
N GLN A 80 -5.22 0.21 8.99
CA GLN A 80 -6.07 -0.85 8.43
C GLN A 80 -6.25 -2.06 9.36
N VAL A 81 -5.48 -2.15 10.46
CA VAL A 81 -5.66 -3.17 11.49
C VAL A 81 -6.94 -2.86 12.28
N GLY A 82 -8.08 -3.36 11.79
CA GLY A 82 -9.39 -3.26 12.44
C GLY A 82 -10.28 -2.11 11.97
N HIS A 83 -9.75 -1.13 11.23
CA HIS A 83 -10.53 0.01 10.72
C HIS A 83 -10.22 0.32 9.26
N PRO A 84 -11.21 0.39 8.36
CA PRO A 84 -10.98 0.81 6.99
C PRO A 84 -10.52 2.28 6.97
N VAL A 85 -9.42 2.55 6.26
CA VAL A 85 -8.94 3.90 6.03
C VAL A 85 -9.61 4.44 4.77
N GLU A 86 -10.39 5.50 4.93
CA GLU A 86 -11.07 6.11 3.80
C GLU A 86 -10.14 7.02 2.99
N ARG A 87 -10.45 7.15 1.70
CA ARG A 87 -9.78 8.06 0.77
C ARG A 87 -9.58 9.47 1.34
N GLN A 88 -10.62 10.03 1.97
CA GLN A 88 -10.58 11.38 2.55
C GLN A 88 -9.56 11.49 3.68
N GLU A 89 -9.38 10.42 4.47
CA GLU A 89 -8.40 10.40 5.55
C GLU A 89 -6.97 10.36 5.02
N VAL A 90 -6.74 9.58 3.97
CA VAL A 90 -5.45 9.55 3.27
C VAL A 90 -5.10 10.93 2.71
N ILE A 91 -6.05 11.58 2.02
CA ILE A 91 -5.83 12.92 1.46
C ILE A 91 -5.56 13.93 2.57
N ARG A 92 -6.32 13.91 3.66
CA ARG A 92 -6.12 14.82 4.79
C ARG A 92 -4.75 14.65 5.43
N LYS A 93 -4.32 13.40 5.66
CA LYS A 93 -3.00 13.10 6.21
C LYS A 93 -1.88 13.55 5.26
N ALA A 94 -2.04 13.27 3.97
CA ALA A 94 -1.10 13.70 2.94
C ALA A 94 -1.03 15.22 2.78
N CYS A 95 -2.16 15.93 2.88
CA CYS A 95 -2.19 17.40 2.90
C CYS A 95 -1.42 17.95 4.10
N ALA A 96 -1.65 17.42 5.31
CA ALA A 96 -0.92 17.87 6.49
C ALA A 96 0.60 17.66 6.36
N MET A 97 1.03 16.55 5.76
CA MET A 97 2.45 16.32 5.46
C MET A 97 2.98 17.30 4.40
N ALA A 98 2.22 17.55 3.34
CA ALA A 98 2.62 18.43 2.24
C ALA A 98 2.64 19.91 2.64
N GLU A 99 1.73 20.34 3.50
CA GLU A 99 1.70 21.69 4.07
C GLU A 99 2.93 21.96 4.93
N LEU A 100 3.34 20.98 5.75
CA LEU A 100 4.55 21.09 6.57
C LEU A 100 5.83 21.22 5.74
N MET A 101 5.89 20.56 4.57
CA MET A 101 7.09 20.50 3.73
C MET A 101 7.14 21.56 2.63
N PHE A 102 6.00 21.94 2.08
CA PHE A 102 5.89 22.68 0.81
C PHE A 102 4.81 23.77 0.81
N GLU A 103 4.18 24.04 1.96
CA GLU A 103 3.12 25.07 2.12
C GLU A 103 1.95 24.92 1.13
N ARG A 104 1.74 23.70 0.61
CA ARG A 104 0.68 23.40 -0.35
C ARG A 104 0.11 22.02 -0.13
N GLY A 105 -1.20 21.89 -0.20
CA GLY A 105 -1.91 20.62 -0.08
C GLY A 105 -1.75 19.71 -1.30
N VAL A 106 -2.13 18.44 -1.15
CA VAL A 106 -2.21 17.48 -2.26
C VAL A 106 -3.54 17.64 -3.01
N SER A 107 -3.52 17.41 -4.33
CA SER A 107 -4.73 17.45 -5.14
C SER A 107 -5.45 16.10 -5.21
N ASP A 108 -6.70 16.11 -5.66
CA ASP A 108 -7.49 14.89 -5.87
C ASP A 108 -6.79 13.88 -6.81
N GLY A 109 -6.15 14.40 -7.86
CA GLY A 109 -5.37 13.60 -8.82
C GLY A 109 -4.08 13.03 -8.22
N TRP A 110 -3.56 13.60 -7.12
CA TRP A 110 -2.41 13.04 -6.41
C TRP A 110 -2.77 11.68 -5.81
N TYR A 111 -3.94 11.54 -5.16
CA TYR A 111 -4.38 10.29 -4.55
C TYR A 111 -4.42 9.14 -5.56
N LYS A 112 -5.01 9.37 -6.75
CA LYS A 112 -5.08 8.36 -7.80
C LYS A 112 -3.69 7.87 -8.20
N ARG A 113 -2.73 8.78 -8.36
CA ARG A 113 -1.35 8.42 -8.73
C ARG A 113 -0.61 7.77 -7.57
N PHE A 114 -0.89 8.17 -6.33
CA PHE A 114 -0.34 7.55 -5.11
C PHE A 114 -0.76 6.08 -5.03
N MET A 115 -2.05 5.78 -5.20
CA MET A 115 -2.54 4.39 -5.22
C MET A 115 -1.94 3.56 -6.36
N GLN A 116 -1.69 4.17 -7.52
CA GLN A 116 -1.00 3.50 -8.64
C GLN A 116 0.48 3.18 -8.34
N ARG A 117 1.14 4.02 -7.52
CA ARG A 117 2.52 3.78 -7.09
C ARG A 117 2.61 2.73 -5.98
N HIS A 118 1.57 2.61 -5.16
CA HIS A 118 1.53 1.72 -4.00
C HIS A 118 0.45 0.63 -4.17
N PRO A 119 0.65 -0.34 -5.08
CA PRO A 119 -0.33 -1.39 -5.36
C PRO A 119 -0.63 -2.28 -4.14
N ILE A 120 0.29 -2.33 -3.17
CA ILE A 120 0.08 -3.00 -1.88
C ILE A 120 -1.16 -2.48 -1.13
N LEU A 121 -1.47 -1.18 -1.28
CA LEU A 121 -2.65 -0.55 -0.67
C LEU A 121 -3.95 -0.85 -1.42
N SER A 122 -3.87 -1.09 -2.74
CA SER A 122 -5.05 -1.41 -3.57
C SER A 122 -5.50 -2.87 -3.40
N THR A 123 -4.57 -3.76 -3.08
CA THR A 123 -4.84 -5.21 -2.98
C THR A 123 -5.46 -5.59 -1.63
N ARG A 124 -5.20 -4.79 -0.59
CA ARG A 124 -5.77 -4.99 0.75
C ARG A 124 -7.13 -4.32 0.85
N THR A 125 -8.15 -4.96 0.32
CA THR A 125 -9.53 -4.65 0.74
C THR A 125 -9.65 -5.03 2.21
N CYS A 126 -9.91 -4.08 3.10
CA CYS A 126 -10.28 -4.41 4.49
C CYS A 126 -11.39 -5.45 4.44
N GLN A 127 -11.16 -6.62 5.01
CA GLN A 127 -12.25 -7.57 5.19
C GLN A 127 -13.26 -6.89 6.10
N PHE A 128 -14.47 -6.67 5.57
CA PHE A 128 -15.58 -6.19 6.35
C PHE A 128 -15.95 -7.32 7.32
N LEU A 129 -15.38 -7.28 8.53
CA LEU A 129 -15.89 -8.10 9.62
C LEU A 129 -17.29 -7.56 9.90
N THR A 130 -18.30 -8.25 9.40
CA THR A 130 -19.70 -7.86 9.59
C THR A 130 -19.94 -7.66 11.09
N LYS A 131 -20.61 -6.56 11.46
CA LYS A 131 -21.04 -6.24 12.83
C LYS A 131 -21.76 -7.39 13.55
N SER A 132 -22.19 -8.43 12.83
CA SER A 132 -22.89 -9.61 13.33
C SER A 132 -22.15 -10.38 14.44
N ARG A 133 -20.81 -10.32 14.51
CA ARG A 133 -20.05 -11.00 15.58
C ARG A 133 -19.98 -10.21 16.89
N ASN A 134 -20.32 -8.92 16.88
CA ASN A 134 -20.31 -8.04 18.05
C ASN A 134 -21.69 -7.43 18.34
N SER A 135 -22.78 -7.96 17.76
CA SER A 135 -24.11 -7.60 18.23
C SER A 135 -24.32 -8.22 19.60
N VAL A 136 -23.89 -7.49 20.63
CA VAL A 136 -24.27 -7.77 22.01
C VAL A 136 -25.77 -7.56 22.08
N ASP A 137 -26.52 -8.66 22.20
CA ASP A 137 -27.95 -8.61 22.41
C ASP A 137 -28.27 -8.39 23.89
N VAL A 138 -29.48 -7.94 24.20
CA VAL A 138 -29.98 -7.78 25.57
C VAL A 138 -29.84 -9.10 26.35
N THR A 139 -29.98 -10.23 25.65
CA THR A 139 -29.77 -11.59 26.19
C THR A 139 -28.34 -11.79 26.70
N ASP A 140 -27.33 -11.28 26.00
CA ASP A 140 -25.92 -11.40 26.39
C ASP A 140 -25.62 -10.57 27.65
N VAL A 141 -26.21 -9.37 27.73
CA VAL A 141 -26.12 -8.50 28.92
C VAL A 141 -26.78 -9.17 30.12
N HIS A 142 -27.96 -9.77 29.94
CA HIS A 142 -28.65 -10.51 30.99
C HIS A 142 -27.85 -11.75 31.45
N MET A 143 -27.23 -12.48 30.53
CA MET A 143 -26.36 -13.61 30.87
C MET A 143 -25.14 -13.17 31.69
N LEU A 144 -24.48 -12.08 31.31
CA LEU A 144 -23.34 -11.56 32.06
C LEU A 144 -23.74 -11.16 33.48
N ILE A 145 -24.81 -10.36 33.61
CA ILE A 145 -25.32 -9.91 34.91
C ILE A 145 -25.76 -11.09 35.76
N GLY A 146 -26.49 -12.06 35.19
CA GLY A 146 -26.93 -13.26 35.88
C GLY A 146 -25.76 -14.11 36.37
N THR A 147 -24.72 -14.25 35.55
CA THR A 147 -23.50 -15.00 35.91
C THR A 147 -22.76 -14.30 37.04
N MET A 148 -22.57 -12.98 36.97
CA MET A 148 -21.93 -12.22 38.05
C MET A 148 -22.74 -12.27 39.34
N THR A 149 -24.07 -12.16 39.26
CA THR A 149 -24.97 -12.24 40.41
C THR A 149 -24.88 -13.60 41.08
N LYS A 150 -24.90 -14.68 40.29
CA LYS A 150 -24.74 -16.04 40.77
C LYS A 150 -23.39 -16.23 41.48
N LEU A 151 -22.29 -15.76 40.88
CA LEU A 151 -20.96 -15.86 41.49
C LEU A 151 -20.83 -15.06 42.79
N ILE A 152 -21.47 -13.89 42.88
CA ILE A 152 -21.50 -13.10 44.12
C ILE A 152 -22.29 -13.84 45.21
N ILE A 153 -23.46 -14.37 44.87
CA ILE A 153 -24.29 -15.12 45.82
C ILE A 153 -23.54 -16.37 46.29
N GLU A 154 -23.03 -17.18 45.36
CA GLU A 154 -22.30 -18.42 45.66
C GLU A 154 -20.99 -18.17 46.43
N GLY A 155 -20.28 -17.09 46.11
CA GLY A 155 -19.09 -16.66 46.84
C GLY A 155 -19.39 -16.19 48.26
N VAL A 156 -20.53 -15.51 48.47
CA VAL A 156 -21.00 -15.08 49.80
C VAL A 156 -21.51 -16.26 50.61
N THR A 157 -22.21 -17.22 50.01
CA THR A 157 -22.68 -18.43 50.71
C THR A 157 -21.53 -19.37 51.08
N GLY A 158 -20.50 -19.48 50.23
CA GLY A 158 -19.30 -20.28 50.54
C GLY A 158 -18.47 -19.73 51.70
N LEU A 159 -18.50 -18.42 51.94
CA LEU A 159 -17.87 -17.78 53.11
C LEU A 159 -18.66 -18.03 54.40
N HIS A 160 -19.98 -18.21 54.32
CA HIS A 160 -20.81 -18.50 55.51
C HIS A 160 -20.73 -19.97 55.95
N GLU A 161 -20.64 -20.92 55.01
CA GLU A 161 -20.43 -22.35 55.33
C GLU A 161 -19.03 -22.64 55.88
N THR A 162 -17.99 -21.94 55.39
CA THR A 162 -16.63 -22.11 55.90
C THR A 162 -16.45 -21.54 57.31
N LEU A 163 -17.10 -20.43 57.66
CA LEU A 163 -17.05 -19.85 59.01
C LEU A 163 -17.85 -20.65 60.06
N THR A 164 -18.91 -21.34 59.65
CA THR A 164 -19.71 -22.17 60.57
C THR A 164 -19.04 -23.51 60.87
N ALA A 165 -18.27 -24.07 59.93
CA ALA A 165 -17.49 -25.29 60.13
C ALA A 165 -16.28 -25.12 61.07
N THR A 166 -15.65 -23.94 61.13
CA THR A 166 -14.52 -23.67 62.04
C THR A 166 -14.94 -23.34 63.48
N LEU A 167 -16.21 -23.00 63.72
CA LEU A 167 -16.73 -22.66 65.05
C LEU A 167 -17.41 -23.85 65.78
N THR A 168 -17.44 -25.04 65.16
CA THR A 168 -17.98 -26.27 65.75
C THR A 168 -16.99 -27.44 65.82
N GLY A 169 -15.68 -27.16 65.65
CA GLY A 169 -14.58 -28.11 65.86
C GLY A 169 -13.90 -27.94 67.20
#